data_AF-A0A7K0FHP2-F1
#
_entry.id   AF-A0A7K0FHP2-F1
#
_cell.length_a   1.000
_cell.length_b   1.000
_cell.length_c   1.000
_cell.angle_alpha   90.00
_cell.angle_beta   90.00
_cell.angle_gamma   90.00
#
_symmetry.space_group_name_H-M   'P 1'
#
loop_
_entity.id
_entity.type
_entity.pdbx_description
1 polymer ?
#
loop_
_entity_poly.entity_id
_entity_poly.type
_entity_poly.pdbx_seq_one_letter_code
_entity_poly.pdbx_strand_id
1 'polypeptide(L)'
;MREETTEKTIFNYTAFISIGGILLYQLGWSYWETYLNNLNINSSFIEISIEKIISTTWTTIILVFLALVRSIEDVIKLKPNQTISLTNVIIYLAFGIMLIYTANNLKDGYMIPTLILAVIVTIITFFEKRINKLATLNRRNYIITIIIVGYFISFFYYPYLAKKDSKKMISDYKNDIEIILNHDNKTIKGKFITFMNDKYFILIENHKCQIETLVINNSEVSNSKFSKTNK
;
A
#
# COMPACT_ATOMS: atom_id res chain seq x y z
N MET A 1 -25.51 -21.96 25.26
CA MET A 1 -24.03 -22.06 25.18
C MET A 1 -23.48 -22.02 23.75
N ARG A 2 -24.06 -22.71 22.76
CA ARG A 2 -23.57 -22.71 21.36
C ARG A 2 -23.88 -21.42 20.58
N GLU A 3 -25.04 -20.81 20.80
CA GLU A 3 -25.41 -19.52 20.16
C GLU A 3 -24.55 -18.36 20.66
N GLU A 4 -24.37 -18.25 21.98
CA GLU A 4 -23.57 -17.19 22.61
C GLU A 4 -22.08 -17.21 22.20
N THR A 5 -21.54 -18.40 21.91
CA THR A 5 -20.18 -18.56 21.37
C THR A 5 -20.11 -18.21 19.89
N THR A 6 -21.17 -18.46 19.13
CA THR A 6 -21.25 -18.16 17.69
C THR A 6 -21.38 -16.65 17.45
N GLU A 7 -22.26 -15.95 18.19
CA GLU A 7 -22.40 -14.48 18.12
C GLU A 7 -21.12 -13.75 18.49
N LYS A 8 -20.46 -14.13 19.61
CA LYS A 8 -19.16 -13.55 20.00
C LYS A 8 -18.10 -13.76 18.92
N THR A 9 -18.12 -14.90 18.23
CA THR A 9 -17.15 -15.21 17.18
C THR A 9 -17.40 -14.36 15.93
N ILE A 10 -18.66 -14.19 15.50
CA ILE A 10 -19.04 -13.35 14.36
C ILE A 10 -18.69 -11.88 14.63
N PHE A 11 -19.06 -11.36 15.81
CA PHE A 11 -18.77 -9.98 16.20
C PHE A 11 -17.26 -9.67 16.17
N ASN A 12 -16.45 -10.64 16.61
CA ASN A 12 -15.00 -10.53 16.55
C ASN A 12 -14.50 -10.44 15.10
N TYR A 13 -14.96 -11.32 14.19
CA TYR A 13 -14.56 -11.25 12.78
C TYR A 13 -14.92 -9.94 12.10
N THR A 14 -16.12 -9.40 12.34
CA THR A 14 -16.53 -8.11 11.78
C THR A 14 -15.66 -6.97 12.29
N ALA A 15 -15.38 -6.93 13.60
CA ALA A 15 -14.48 -5.93 14.16
C ALA A 15 -13.08 -6.01 13.54
N PHE A 16 -12.56 -7.21 13.29
CA PHE A 16 -11.26 -7.40 12.66
C PHE A 16 -11.22 -6.97 11.20
N ILE A 17 -12.24 -7.34 10.40
CA ILE A 17 -12.33 -6.90 9.00
C ILE A 17 -12.39 -5.38 8.94
N SER A 18 -13.15 -4.75 9.83
CA SER A 18 -13.24 -3.28 9.93
C SER A 18 -11.90 -2.65 10.31
N ILE A 19 -11.20 -3.15 11.33
CA ILE A 19 -9.87 -2.63 11.73
C ILE A 19 -8.85 -2.81 10.60
N GLY A 20 -8.84 -3.98 9.95
CA GLY A 20 -7.97 -4.25 8.81
C GLY A 20 -8.26 -3.30 7.65
N GLY A 21 -9.55 -3.10 7.32
CA GLY A 21 -9.98 -2.16 6.28
C GLY A 21 -9.56 -0.71 6.58
N ILE A 22 -9.73 -0.25 7.82
CA ILE A 22 -9.30 1.09 8.26
C ILE A 22 -7.79 1.24 8.12
N LEU A 23 -7.00 0.25 8.55
CA LEU A 23 -5.54 0.28 8.42
C LEU A 23 -5.12 0.36 6.95
N LEU A 24 -5.68 -0.50 6.09
CA LEU A 24 -5.38 -0.48 4.66
C LEU A 24 -5.79 0.84 3.99
N TYR A 25 -6.93 1.41 4.40
CA TYR A 25 -7.36 2.72 3.95
C TYR A 25 -6.35 3.81 4.35
N GLN A 26 -5.91 3.84 5.61
CA GLN A 26 -4.91 4.82 6.07
C GLN A 26 -3.58 4.71 5.31
N LEU A 27 -3.12 3.48 5.08
CA LEU A 27 -1.91 3.20 4.30
C LEU A 27 -2.04 3.74 2.87
N GLY A 28 -3.15 3.46 2.20
CA GLY A 28 -3.41 3.91 0.83
C GLY A 28 -3.62 5.42 0.74
N TRP A 29 -4.28 6.01 1.74
CA TRP A 29 -4.49 7.45 1.81
C TRP A 29 -3.15 8.18 1.91
N SER A 30 -2.27 7.72 2.81
CA SER A 30 -0.94 8.30 2.98
C SER A 30 -0.10 8.24 1.69
N TYR A 31 -0.24 7.16 0.92
CA TYR A 31 0.36 7.06 -0.41
C TYR A 31 -0.19 8.12 -1.37
N TRP A 32 -1.50 8.16 -1.57
CA TRP A 32 -2.12 9.02 -2.58
C TRP A 32 -1.97 10.51 -2.25
N GLU A 33 -2.12 10.88 -0.98
CA GLU A 33 -1.85 12.23 -0.51
C GLU A 33 -0.40 12.64 -0.79
N THR A 34 0.56 11.79 -0.45
CA THR A 34 1.97 12.08 -0.71
C THR A 34 2.28 12.13 -2.22
N TYR A 35 1.71 11.22 -3.00
CA TYR A 35 1.94 11.13 -4.44
C TYR A 35 1.45 12.39 -5.15
N LEU A 36 0.21 12.80 -4.88
CA LEU A 36 -0.44 13.95 -5.51
C LEU A 36 0.17 15.27 -5.04
N ASN A 37 0.49 15.40 -3.75
CA ASN A 37 1.17 16.60 -3.23
C ASN A 37 2.54 16.81 -3.90
N ASN A 38 3.30 15.74 -4.17
CA ASN A 38 4.57 15.85 -4.91
C ASN A 38 4.40 16.26 -6.38
N LEU A 39 3.19 16.08 -6.94
CA LEU A 39 2.82 16.55 -8.28
C LEU A 39 2.14 17.93 -8.21
N ASN A 40 2.24 18.65 -7.08
CA ASN A 40 1.58 19.94 -6.83
C ASN A 40 0.04 19.90 -6.97
N ILE A 41 -0.57 18.75 -6.75
CA ILE A 41 -2.03 18.58 -6.68
C ILE A 41 -2.44 18.64 -5.21
N ASN A 42 -3.29 19.60 -4.86
CA ASN A 42 -3.78 19.75 -3.49
C ASN A 42 -4.60 18.52 -3.06
N SER A 43 -4.39 18.07 -1.81
CA SER A 43 -5.12 16.95 -1.22
C SER A 43 -6.64 17.16 -1.18
N SER A 44 -7.12 18.41 -1.22
CA SER A 44 -8.56 18.72 -1.33
C SER A 44 -9.21 18.24 -2.63
N PHE A 45 -8.44 17.93 -3.67
CA PHE A 45 -8.95 17.36 -4.92
C PHE A 45 -9.08 15.84 -4.88
N ILE A 46 -8.60 15.16 -3.83
CA ILE A 46 -8.57 13.70 -3.77
C ILE A 46 -9.97 13.15 -3.57
N GLU A 47 -10.57 12.71 -4.67
CA GLU A 47 -11.78 11.88 -4.67
C GLU A 47 -11.47 10.57 -5.37
N ILE A 48 -10.82 9.69 -4.61
CA ILE A 48 -10.44 8.35 -5.05
C ILE A 48 -11.33 7.36 -4.31
N SER A 49 -11.89 6.38 -5.03
CA SER A 49 -12.71 5.35 -4.40
C SER A 49 -11.91 4.61 -3.32
N ILE A 50 -12.58 4.27 -2.21
CA ILE A 50 -12.00 3.51 -1.09
C ILE A 50 -11.35 2.22 -1.61
N GLU A 51 -11.98 1.56 -2.58
CA GLU A 51 -11.46 0.36 -3.23
C GLU A 51 -10.11 0.57 -3.89
N LYS A 52 -9.94 1.67 -4.64
CA LYS A 52 -8.68 2.02 -5.30
C LYS A 52 -7.59 2.42 -4.29
N ILE A 53 -7.98 3.10 -3.21
CA ILE A 53 -7.08 3.42 -2.09
C ILE A 53 -6.55 2.12 -1.47
N ILE A 54 -7.44 1.19 -1.12
CA ILE A 54 -7.07 -0.09 -0.52
C ILE A 54 -6.27 -0.95 -1.51
N SER A 55 -6.67 -1.04 -2.78
CA SER A 55 -5.98 -1.87 -3.77
C SER A 55 -4.54 -1.40 -4.03
N THR A 56 -4.26 -0.11 -3.86
CA THR A 56 -2.89 0.44 -3.95
C THR A 56 -1.98 -0.17 -2.88
N THR A 57 -2.56 -0.66 -1.78
CA THR A 57 -1.83 -1.26 -0.66
C THR A 57 -1.61 -2.76 -0.77
N TRP A 58 -1.91 -3.37 -1.92
CA TRP A 58 -1.92 -4.84 -2.10
C TRP A 58 -0.63 -5.54 -1.66
N THR A 59 0.52 -4.89 -1.82
CA THR A 59 1.83 -5.41 -1.39
C THR A 59 1.92 -5.59 0.13
N THR A 60 1.16 -4.81 0.89
CA THR A 60 1.07 -4.88 2.36
C THR A 60 -0.23 -5.55 2.82
N ILE A 61 -1.25 -5.68 1.96
CA ILE A 61 -2.45 -6.47 2.25
C ILE A 61 -2.06 -7.86 2.70
N ILE A 62 -1.12 -8.53 2.02
CA ILE A 62 -0.70 -9.90 2.38
C ILE A 62 -0.01 -9.92 3.75
N LEU A 63 0.75 -8.89 4.11
CA LEU A 63 1.39 -8.75 5.42
C LEU A 63 0.37 -8.55 6.54
N VAL A 64 -0.59 -7.66 6.30
CA VAL A 64 -1.73 -7.42 7.17
C VAL A 64 -2.57 -8.70 7.27
N PHE A 65 -2.79 -9.42 6.18
CA PHE A 65 -3.53 -10.69 6.16
C PHE A 65 -2.77 -11.81 6.85
N LEU A 66 -1.46 -11.95 6.70
CA LEU A 66 -0.66 -12.99 7.38
C LEU A 66 -0.57 -12.70 8.88
N ALA A 67 -0.35 -11.44 9.26
CA ALA A 67 -0.36 -11.00 10.66
C ALA A 67 -1.76 -11.15 11.28
N LEU A 68 -2.82 -10.81 10.55
CA LEU A 68 -4.21 -10.94 11.00
C LEU A 68 -4.70 -12.39 10.99
N VAL A 69 -4.36 -13.22 10.00
CA VAL A 69 -4.78 -14.64 9.92
C VAL A 69 -4.10 -15.46 10.99
N ARG A 70 -2.81 -15.24 11.26
CA ARG A 70 -2.14 -15.82 12.43
C ARG A 70 -2.78 -15.30 13.71
N SER A 71 -3.06 -14.00 13.81
CA SER A 71 -3.83 -13.44 14.92
C SER A 71 -5.21 -14.09 15.04
N ILE A 72 -5.90 -14.43 13.94
CA ILE A 72 -7.22 -15.06 13.91
C ILE A 72 -7.13 -16.50 14.41
N GLU A 73 -6.19 -17.27 13.88
CA GLU A 73 -5.97 -18.65 14.31
C GLU A 73 -5.58 -18.72 15.79
N ASP A 74 -4.69 -17.83 16.23
CA ASP A 74 -4.24 -17.71 17.61
C ASP A 74 -5.35 -17.10 18.52
N VAL A 75 -6.10 -16.07 18.10
CA VAL A 75 -7.19 -15.47 18.89
C VAL A 75 -8.35 -16.45 19.12
N ILE A 76 -8.65 -17.27 18.11
CA ILE A 76 -9.79 -18.20 18.15
C ILE A 76 -9.42 -19.50 18.85
N LYS A 77 -8.18 -19.98 18.67
CA LYS A 77 -7.72 -21.22 19.31
C LYS A 77 -7.09 -21.01 20.68
N LEU A 78 -6.58 -19.81 21.01
CA LEU A 78 -5.89 -19.59 22.29
C LEU A 78 -6.86 -19.24 23.42
N LYS A 79 -6.71 -19.94 24.53
CA LYS A 79 -7.21 -19.49 25.84
C LYS A 79 -6.48 -18.19 26.24
N PRO A 80 -7.07 -17.31 27.07
CA PRO A 80 -6.52 -15.98 27.41
C PRO A 80 -5.06 -15.95 27.89
N ASN A 81 -4.53 -17.07 28.41
CA ASN A 81 -3.21 -17.18 29.02
C ASN A 81 -2.16 -17.89 28.14
N GLN A 82 -2.48 -18.26 26.89
CA GLN A 82 -1.48 -18.88 26.04
C GLN A 82 -0.55 -17.85 25.38
N THR A 83 0.71 -18.22 25.27
CA THR A 83 1.79 -17.39 24.78
C THR A 83 2.16 -17.73 23.35
N ILE A 84 2.50 -16.70 22.58
CA ILE A 84 2.99 -16.82 21.20
C ILE A 84 4.52 -16.83 21.26
N SER A 85 5.12 -17.83 20.60
CA SER A 85 6.57 -17.91 20.42
C SER A 85 7.06 -16.71 19.61
N LEU A 86 8.08 -16.02 20.15
CA LEU A 86 8.71 -14.88 19.49
C LEU A 86 9.34 -15.28 18.15
N THR A 87 9.89 -16.48 18.05
CA THR A 87 10.45 -17.04 16.82
C THR A 87 9.44 -17.02 15.67
N ASN A 88 8.20 -17.45 15.92
CA ASN A 88 7.15 -17.43 14.91
C ASN A 88 6.85 -16.00 14.42
N VAL A 89 6.77 -15.04 15.33
CA VAL A 89 6.52 -13.63 14.99
C VAL A 89 7.63 -13.08 14.09
N ILE A 90 8.89 -13.35 14.42
CA ILE A 90 10.05 -12.90 13.63
C ILE A 90 10.03 -13.53 12.23
N ILE A 91 9.72 -14.82 12.12
CA ILE A 91 9.61 -15.52 10.83
C ILE A 91 8.51 -14.87 9.97
N TYR A 92 7.33 -14.58 10.54
CA TYR A 92 6.25 -13.94 9.78
C TYR A 92 6.61 -12.54 9.30
N LEU A 93 7.27 -11.74 10.14
CA LEU A 93 7.76 -10.43 9.74
C LEU A 93 8.78 -10.54 8.61
N ALA A 94 9.72 -11.50 8.68
CA ALA A 94 10.71 -11.73 7.63
C ALA A 94 10.08 -12.12 6.30
N PHE A 95 9.11 -13.05 6.30
CA PHE A 95 8.35 -13.41 5.11
C PHE A 95 7.61 -12.22 4.51
N GLY A 96 6.97 -11.42 5.36
CA GLY A 96 6.23 -10.27 4.91
C GLY A 96 7.10 -9.17 4.31
N ILE A 97 8.26 -8.88 4.92
CA ILE A 97 9.24 -7.94 4.37
C ILE A 97 9.74 -8.43 3.00
N MET A 98 10.00 -9.74 2.87
CA MET A 98 10.42 -10.33 1.60
C MET A 98 9.32 -10.23 0.52
N LEU A 99 8.05 -10.42 0.89
CA LEU A 99 6.93 -10.25 -0.04
C LEU A 99 6.81 -8.80 -0.52
N ILE A 100 6.92 -7.81 0.37
CA ILE A 100 6.99 -6.39 -0.03
C ILE A 100 8.16 -6.19 -1.01
N TYR A 101 9.35 -6.65 -0.65
CA TYR A 101 10.54 -6.47 -1.47
C TYR A 101 10.35 -7.05 -2.88
N THR A 102 9.80 -8.26 -2.95
CA THR A 102 9.54 -8.99 -4.20
C THR A 102 8.52 -8.26 -5.07
N ALA A 103 7.43 -7.80 -4.46
CA ALA A 103 6.36 -7.11 -5.18
C ALA A 103 6.81 -5.78 -5.82
N ASN A 104 7.79 -5.10 -5.24
CA ASN A 104 8.29 -3.82 -5.76
C ASN A 104 9.47 -3.95 -6.74
N ASN A 105 10.17 -5.08 -6.73
CA ASN A 105 11.40 -5.29 -7.51
C ASN A 105 11.26 -6.45 -8.53
N LEU A 106 10.06 -6.66 -9.06
CA LEU A 106 9.71 -7.78 -9.97
C LEU A 106 10.60 -7.91 -11.24
N LYS A 107 11.48 -6.94 -11.52
CA LYS A 107 12.35 -6.94 -12.71
C LYS A 107 13.74 -7.54 -12.47
N ASP A 108 14.18 -7.64 -11.22
CA ASP A 108 15.54 -8.07 -10.88
C ASP A 108 15.53 -9.47 -10.22
N GLY A 109 16.48 -10.33 -10.61
CA GLY A 109 16.51 -11.76 -10.30
C GLY A 109 16.17 -12.13 -8.85
N TYR A 110 15.09 -12.90 -8.68
CA TYR A 110 14.51 -13.32 -7.41
C TYR A 110 15.39 -14.24 -6.54
N MET A 111 16.49 -14.76 -7.10
CA MET A 111 17.26 -15.83 -6.47
C MET A 111 18.04 -15.35 -5.23
N ILE A 112 18.73 -14.20 -5.32
CA ILE A 112 19.56 -13.69 -4.21
C ILE A 112 18.71 -13.32 -2.98
N PRO A 113 17.63 -12.53 -3.10
CA PRO A 113 16.78 -12.20 -1.95
C PRO A 113 16.11 -13.42 -1.33
N THR A 114 15.72 -14.41 -2.16
CA THR A 114 15.10 -15.66 -1.68
C THR A 114 16.12 -16.51 -0.91
N LEU A 115 17.37 -16.59 -1.38
CA LEU A 115 18.45 -17.26 -0.65
C LEU A 115 18.76 -16.57 0.68
N ILE A 116 18.79 -15.24 0.70
CA ILE A 116 18.97 -14.46 1.94
C ILE A 116 17.84 -14.78 2.94
N LEU A 117 16.58 -14.79 2.49
CA LEU A 117 15.45 -15.15 3.35
C LEU A 117 15.60 -16.60 3.88
N ALA A 118 15.96 -17.55 3.02
CA ALA A 118 16.14 -18.95 3.43
C ALA A 118 17.23 -19.09 4.51
N VAL A 119 18.34 -18.36 4.37
CA VAL A 119 19.41 -18.32 5.38
C VAL A 119 18.92 -17.68 6.67
N ILE A 120 18.23 -16.54 6.61
CA ILE A 120 17.66 -15.85 7.78
C ILE A 120 16.68 -16.77 8.53
N VAL A 121 15.75 -17.40 7.81
CA VAL A 121 14.79 -18.33 8.41
C VAL A 121 15.54 -19.48 9.09
N THR A 122 16.49 -20.11 8.40
CA THR A 122 17.29 -21.23 8.95
C THR A 122 18.02 -20.83 10.23
N ILE A 123 18.64 -19.65 10.27
CA ILE A 123 19.30 -19.11 11.48
C ILE A 123 18.27 -18.95 12.60
N ILE A 124 17.12 -18.35 12.31
CA ILE A 124 16.06 -18.12 13.30
C ILE A 124 15.53 -19.44 13.88
N THR A 125 15.29 -20.46 13.03
CA THR A 125 14.87 -21.79 13.51
C THR A 125 15.96 -22.49 14.30
N PHE A 126 17.23 -22.40 13.87
CA PHE A 126 18.35 -23.00 14.59
C PHE A 126 18.50 -22.42 16.02
N PHE A 127 18.24 -21.12 16.18
CA PHE A 127 18.30 -20.44 17.48
C PHE A 127 16.95 -20.35 18.20
N GLU A 128 15.91 -21.06 17.74
CA GLU A 128 14.54 -20.98 18.28
C GLU A 128 14.50 -21.08 19.81
N LYS A 129 15.16 -22.09 20.38
CA LYS A 129 15.18 -22.31 21.84
C LYS A 129 15.82 -21.15 22.61
N ARG A 130 16.79 -20.44 22.02
CA ARG A 130 17.42 -19.27 22.66
C ARG A 130 16.55 -18.03 22.49
N ILE A 131 15.96 -17.82 21.32
CA ILE A 131 15.07 -16.69 21.03
C ILE A 131 13.82 -16.74 21.91
N ASN A 132 13.20 -17.92 22.04
CA ASN A 132 12.01 -18.11 22.88
C ASN A 132 12.29 -17.94 24.39
N LYS A 133 13.56 -18.01 24.83
CA LYS A 133 13.94 -17.67 26.22
C LYS A 133 14.01 -16.17 26.47
N LEU A 134 14.18 -15.34 25.45
CA LEU A 134 14.30 -13.89 25.60
C LEU A 134 12.95 -13.24 25.91
N ALA A 135 11.88 -13.70 25.26
CA ALA A 135 10.53 -13.26 25.57
C ALA A 135 9.50 -14.23 25.01
N THR A 136 8.33 -14.25 25.65
CA THR A 136 7.11 -14.77 25.07
C THR A 136 6.12 -13.62 24.93
N LEU A 137 5.41 -13.57 23.80
CA LEU A 137 4.43 -12.53 23.56
C LEU A 137 3.05 -13.03 24.00
N ASN A 138 2.42 -12.30 24.91
CA ASN A 138 0.99 -12.49 25.17
C ASN A 138 0.18 -11.88 24.02
N ARG A 139 -1.09 -12.28 23.91
CA ARG A 139 -2.01 -11.83 22.86
C ARG A 139 -2.11 -10.30 22.76
N ARG A 140 -2.16 -9.59 23.89
CA ARG A 140 -2.28 -8.13 23.92
C ARG A 140 -1.05 -7.44 23.33
N ASN A 141 0.13 -7.86 23.75
CA ASN A 141 1.40 -7.29 23.29
C ASN A 141 1.60 -7.56 21.79
N TYR A 142 1.22 -8.74 21.30
CA TYR A 142 1.29 -9.08 19.87
C TYR A 142 0.42 -8.15 19.00
N ILE A 143 -0.83 -7.91 19.40
CA ILE A 143 -1.73 -6.98 18.69
C ILE A 143 -1.13 -5.56 18.68
N ILE A 144 -0.59 -5.09 19.81
CA ILE A 144 0.07 -3.79 19.89
C ILE A 144 1.26 -3.71 18.93
N THR A 145 2.10 -4.76 18.87
CA THR A 145 3.24 -4.81 17.95
C THR A 145 2.79 -4.70 16.48
N ILE A 146 1.73 -5.40 16.08
CA ILE A 146 1.19 -5.31 14.72
C ILE A 146 0.73 -3.88 14.40
N ILE A 147 0.01 -3.23 15.32
CA ILE A 147 -0.45 -1.85 15.15
C ILE A 147 0.73 -0.90 14.98
N ILE A 148 1.76 -1.03 15.82
CA ILE A 148 2.98 -0.21 15.73
C ILE A 148 3.65 -0.41 14.38
N VAL A 149 3.87 -1.66 13.95
CA VAL A 149 4.48 -1.96 12.65
C VAL A 149 3.65 -1.39 11.50
N GLY A 150 2.32 -1.55 11.54
CA GLY A 150 1.41 -0.96 10.55
C GLY A 150 1.54 0.57 10.47
N TYR A 151 1.63 1.24 11.63
CA TYR A 151 1.82 2.69 11.68
C TYR A 151 3.18 3.13 11.10
N PHE A 152 4.26 2.39 11.39
CA PHE A 152 5.57 2.62 10.78
C PHE A 152 5.54 2.48 9.26
N ILE A 153 4.87 1.44 8.74
CA ILE A 153 4.70 1.26 7.29
C ILE A 153 3.91 2.43 6.70
N SER A 154 2.86 2.89 7.37
CA SER A 154 2.06 4.04 6.93
C SER A 154 2.85 5.32 6.87
N PHE A 155 3.64 5.62 7.89
CA PHE A 155 4.29 6.92 8.01
C PHE A 155 5.59 7.01 7.19
N PHE A 156 6.29 5.90 7.01
CA PHE A 156 7.60 5.90 6.34
C PHE A 156 7.55 5.27 4.96
N TYR A 157 7.05 4.03 4.86
CA TYR A 157 7.19 3.23 3.64
C TYR A 157 6.29 3.73 2.50
N TYR A 158 5.00 3.96 2.74
CA TYR A 158 4.09 4.44 1.69
C TYR A 158 4.40 5.85 1.19
N PRO A 159 4.74 6.82 2.07
CA PRO A 159 5.22 8.13 1.62
C PRO A 159 6.53 8.04 0.84
N TYR A 160 7.45 7.15 1.21
CA TYR A 160 8.68 6.92 0.44
C TYR A 160 8.37 6.36 -0.95
N LEU A 161 7.51 5.35 -1.04
CA LEU A 161 7.08 4.74 -2.31
C LEU A 161 6.39 5.78 -3.19
N ALA A 162 5.45 6.55 -2.64
CA ALA A 162 4.75 7.63 -3.33
C ALA A 162 5.71 8.69 -3.89
N LYS A 163 6.72 9.10 -3.13
CA LYS A 163 7.78 10.02 -3.58
C LYS A 163 8.62 9.42 -4.71
N LYS A 164 8.94 8.13 -4.64
CA LYS A 164 9.68 7.44 -5.70
C LYS A 164 8.87 7.38 -6.99
N ASP A 165 7.59 7.03 -6.89
CA ASP A 165 6.70 6.87 -8.04
C ASP A 165 6.37 8.22 -8.70
N SER A 166 6.13 9.28 -7.91
CA SER A 166 5.87 10.62 -8.45
C SER A 166 7.11 11.19 -9.15
N LYS A 167 8.31 11.02 -8.58
CA LYS A 167 9.56 11.40 -9.25
C LYS A 167 9.77 10.64 -10.55
N LYS A 168 9.48 9.34 -10.57
CA LYS A 168 9.55 8.53 -11.79
C LYS A 168 8.54 9.00 -12.84
N MET A 169 7.34 9.40 -12.42
CA MET A 169 6.32 9.96 -13.30
C MET A 169 6.84 11.21 -14.03
N ILE A 170 7.55 12.09 -13.31
CA ILE A 170 8.19 13.30 -13.82
C ILE A 170 9.42 12.97 -14.68
N SER A 171 10.30 12.06 -14.26
CA SER A 171 11.54 11.74 -15.00
C SER A 171 11.27 11.01 -16.32
N ASP A 172 10.29 10.10 -16.32
CA ASP A 172 9.90 9.34 -17.52
C ASP A 172 8.81 10.09 -18.30
N TYR A 173 8.87 11.44 -18.33
CA TYR A 173 7.85 12.26 -18.97
C TYR A 173 7.78 11.96 -20.48
N LYS A 174 6.62 11.48 -20.91
CA LYS A 174 6.28 11.24 -22.31
C LYS A 174 4.79 11.50 -22.46
N ASN A 175 4.42 12.20 -23.52
CA ASN A 175 3.01 12.49 -23.79
C ASN A 175 2.27 11.17 -24.07
N ASP A 176 1.27 10.87 -23.25
CA ASP A 176 0.42 9.68 -23.38
C ASP A 176 -1.07 10.06 -23.48
N ILE A 177 -1.42 11.34 -23.31
CA ILE A 177 -2.77 11.87 -23.50
C ILE A 177 -2.75 13.15 -24.35
N GLU A 178 -3.76 13.27 -25.18
CA GLU A 178 -4.09 14.45 -25.97
C GLU A 178 -5.53 14.86 -25.65
N ILE A 179 -5.72 16.11 -25.22
CA ILE A 179 -7.03 16.69 -24.88
C ILE A 179 -7.32 17.83 -25.84
N ILE A 180 -8.50 17.80 -26.47
CA ILE A 180 -9.00 18.84 -27.35
C ILE A 180 -10.06 19.63 -26.57
N LEU A 181 -9.84 20.93 -26.40
CA LEU A 181 -10.77 21.81 -25.69
C LEU A 181 -11.95 22.25 -26.58
N ASN A 182 -13.11 22.49 -25.95
CA ASN A 182 -14.33 22.96 -26.58
C ASN A 182 -14.18 24.34 -27.24
N HIS A 183 -13.40 25.22 -26.61
CA HIS A 183 -13.10 26.55 -27.13
C HIS A 183 -11.76 26.50 -27.88
N ASP A 184 -11.77 26.98 -29.11
CA ASP A 184 -10.61 27.15 -30.00
C ASP A 184 -9.97 25.88 -30.60
N ASN A 185 -10.55 24.68 -30.40
CA ASN A 185 -9.94 23.40 -30.78
C ASN A 185 -8.49 23.25 -30.28
N LYS A 186 -8.15 23.98 -29.20
CA LYS A 186 -6.81 23.98 -28.65
C LYS A 186 -6.49 22.58 -28.14
N THR A 187 -5.37 22.05 -28.62
CA THR A 187 -4.93 20.70 -28.29
C THR A 187 -3.85 20.76 -27.22
N ILE A 188 -4.08 20.10 -26.09
CA ILE A 188 -3.14 19.97 -24.98
C ILE A 188 -2.57 18.55 -25.01
N LYS A 189 -1.25 18.43 -25.06
CA LYS A 189 -0.53 17.16 -25.00
C LYS A 189 0.26 17.10 -23.71
N GLY A 190 0.19 15.97 -23.03
CA GLY A 190 0.89 15.79 -21.78
C GLY A 190 0.87 14.35 -21.31
N LYS A 191 1.30 14.15 -20.07
CA LYS A 191 1.28 12.85 -19.41
C LYS A 191 0.13 12.79 -18.41
N PHE A 192 -0.78 11.85 -18.60
CA PHE A 192 -1.95 11.66 -17.76
C PHE A 192 -1.54 11.21 -16.35
N ILE A 193 -1.97 11.96 -15.34
CA ILE A 193 -1.78 11.57 -13.94
C ILE A 193 -2.99 10.75 -13.49
N THR A 194 -4.18 11.37 -13.56
CA THR A 194 -5.44 10.80 -13.09
C THR A 194 -6.62 11.67 -13.52
N PHE A 195 -7.82 11.09 -13.46
CA PHE A 195 -9.09 11.78 -13.60
C PHE A 195 -9.86 11.63 -12.29
N MET A 196 -10.24 12.75 -11.66
CA MET A 196 -11.05 12.80 -10.43
C MET A 196 -11.76 14.14 -10.34
N ASN A 197 -12.92 14.21 -9.66
CA ASN A 197 -13.70 15.45 -9.51
C ASN A 197 -14.04 16.14 -10.81
N ASP A 198 -14.40 15.35 -11.82
CA ASP A 198 -14.71 15.83 -13.16
C ASP A 198 -13.56 16.67 -13.77
N LYS A 199 -12.32 16.37 -13.37
CA LYS A 199 -11.11 17.08 -13.80
C LYS A 199 -10.03 16.11 -14.26
N TYR A 200 -9.37 16.48 -15.33
CA TYR A 200 -8.15 15.85 -15.80
C TYR A 200 -6.94 16.51 -15.13
N PHE A 201 -6.07 15.69 -14.55
CA PHE A 201 -4.77 16.11 -14.02
C PHE A 201 -3.68 15.59 -14.97
N ILE A 202 -2.92 16.51 -15.55
CA ILE A 202 -1.99 16.20 -16.63
C ILE A 202 -0.67 16.91 -16.35
N LEU A 203 0.45 16.19 -16.45
CA LEU A 203 1.75 16.84 -16.50
C LEU A 203 1.94 17.43 -17.89
N ILE A 204 2.34 18.70 -17.95
CA ILE A 204 2.72 19.39 -19.18
C ILE A 204 4.11 19.98 -19.01
N GLU A 205 4.83 20.13 -20.11
CA GLU A 205 6.08 20.90 -20.15
C GLU A 205 5.75 22.32 -20.62
N ASN A 206 6.04 23.30 -19.77
CA ASN A 206 5.80 24.71 -20.09
C ASN A 206 6.90 25.29 -20.99
N HIS A 207 6.73 26.55 -21.43
CA HIS A 207 7.70 27.24 -22.30
C HIS A 207 9.10 27.41 -21.68
N LYS A 208 9.27 27.19 -20.37
CA LYS A 208 10.55 27.24 -19.64
C LYS A 208 11.18 25.84 -19.47
N CYS A 209 10.69 24.83 -20.19
CA CYS A 209 11.10 23.43 -20.03
C CYS A 209 10.89 22.90 -18.61
N GLN A 210 9.91 23.43 -17.87
CA GLN A 210 9.55 22.95 -16.54
C GLN A 210 8.29 22.09 -16.64
N ILE A 211 8.32 20.94 -15.95
CA ILE A 211 7.18 20.05 -15.86
C ILE A 211 6.27 20.54 -14.73
N GLU A 212 5.02 20.84 -15.06
CA GLU A 212 4.01 21.28 -14.12
C GLU A 212 2.69 20.52 -14.32
N THR A 213 1.85 20.49 -13.28
CA THR A 213 0.53 19.87 -13.38
C THR A 213 -0.49 20.90 -13.84
N LEU A 214 -1.12 20.62 -14.98
CA LEU A 214 -2.29 21.32 -15.47
C LEU A 214 -3.56 20.57 -15.03
N VAL A 215 -4.56 21.34 -14.61
CA VAL A 215 -5.89 20.85 -14.23
C VAL A 215 -6.90 21.38 -15.24
N ILE A 216 -7.68 20.49 -15.85
CA ILE A 216 -8.67 20.84 -16.88
C ILE A 216 -10.02 20.27 -16.46
N ASN A 217 -11.07 21.09 -16.47
CA ASN A 217 -12.44 20.61 -16.21
C ASN A 217 -12.93 19.79 -17.39
N ASN A 218 -13.62 18.67 -17.12
CA ASN A 218 -14.21 17.84 -18.17
C ASN A 218 -15.23 18.61 -19.03
N SER A 219 -15.93 19.58 -18.44
CA SER A 219 -16.82 20.50 -19.17
C SER A 219 -16.12 21.33 -20.24
N GLU A 220 -14.80 21.51 -20.15
CA GLU A 220 -13.98 22.22 -21.14
C GLU A 220 -13.44 21.27 -22.22
N VAL A 221 -13.58 19.96 -22.05
CA VAL A 221 -13.06 18.93 -22.95
C VAL A 221 -14.08 18.56 -24.01
N SER A 222 -13.68 18.67 -25.27
CA SER A 222 -14.44 18.16 -26.42
C SER A 222 -14.16 16.68 -26.66
N ASN A 223 -12.87 16.31 -26.61
CA ASN A 223 -12.43 14.95 -26.85
C ASN A 223 -11.09 14.69 -26.13
N SER A 224 -10.87 13.44 -25.71
CA SER A 224 -9.60 12.99 -25.14
C SER A 224 -9.14 11.70 -25.82
N LYS A 225 -7.85 11.62 -26.14
CA LYS A 225 -7.24 10.46 -26.81
C LYS A 225 -5.98 10.04 -26.06
N PHE A 226 -5.96 8.78 -25.64
CA PHE A 226 -4.76 8.17 -25.09
C PHE A 226 -3.88 7.61 -26.21
N SER A 227 -2.62 8.02 -26.22
CA SER A 227 -1.62 7.50 -27.14
C SER A 227 -1.17 6.13 -26.64
N LYS A 228 -1.22 5.11 -27.51
CA LYS A 228 -0.58 3.82 -27.20
C LYS A 228 0.92 4.06 -27.10
N THR A 229 1.47 3.96 -25.90
CA THR A 229 2.92 3.89 -25.72
C THR A 229 3.36 2.55 -26.30
N ASN A 230 4.01 2.56 -27.47
CA ASN A 230 4.70 1.36 -27.98
C ASN A 230 5.74 0.97 -26.91
N LYS A 231 5.53 -0.19 -26.29
CA LYS A 231 6.47 -0.79 -25.33
C LYS A 231 7.66 -1.39 -26.06
#